data_AF-A0A016USN1-F1
#
_entry.id   AF-A0A016USN1-F1
#
_cell.length_a   1.000
_cell.length_b   1.000
_cell.length_c   1.000
_cell.angle_alpha   90.00
_cell.angle_beta   90.00
_cell.angle_gamma   90.00
#
_symmetry.space_group_name_H-M   'P 1'
#
loop_
_entity.id
_entity.type
_entity.pdbx_description
1 polymer ?
#
loop_
_entity_poly.entity_id
_entity_poly.type
_entity_poly.pdbx_seq_one_letter_code
_entity_poly.pdbx_strand_id
1 'polypeptide(L)'
;MTNGNRFCPARSASIFATLIVSVASKRTFGIISTHEDFSYLDRFCFQSATGHLEYSLTYPSSFAAPSLLLYYDTSDQWLRAYKELRKCEDRREVLTNRSLDPAIIRLDPYDRSLNLLGARCRLMTDVFDREWVRCKGTRTFQSMRSRWWFLALAACEDENIDNKTTGLHVEYELFMTNGQPSEILRYQFSDDEWLILPTDVFFLLVQCGLLTLNYVIGCWFAR
;
A
#
# COMPACT_ATOMS: atom_id res chain seq x y z
N MET A 1 15.42 50.42 46.85
CA MET A 1 14.70 50.46 45.55
C MET A 1 15.74 50.09 44.50
N THR A 2 15.71 48.96 43.81
CA THR A 2 14.58 48.35 43.09
C THR A 2 14.70 46.83 43.13
N ASN A 3 13.67 46.20 43.67
CA ASN A 3 13.43 44.77 43.63
C ASN A 3 12.99 44.43 42.19
N GLY A 4 13.93 44.03 41.34
CA GLY A 4 13.65 43.63 39.95
C GLY A 4 13.15 42.19 39.91
N ASN A 5 11.86 42.02 39.65
CA ASN A 5 11.11 40.77 39.55
C ASN A 5 11.90 39.61 38.90
N ARG A 6 12.46 38.68 39.70
CA ARG A 6 12.90 37.35 39.22
C ARG A 6 11.70 36.42 39.17
N PHE A 7 10.92 36.52 38.10
CA PHE A 7 9.82 35.60 37.84
C PHE A 7 10.32 34.44 36.99
N CYS A 8 10.59 33.30 37.63
CA CYS A 8 10.58 32.01 36.94
C CYS A 8 9.20 31.41 37.24
N PRO A 9 8.20 31.49 36.33
CA PRO A 9 6.86 31.03 36.63
C PRO A 9 6.87 29.50 36.66
N ALA A 10 7.10 28.94 37.84
CA ALA A 10 7.09 27.50 38.11
C ALA A 10 5.68 26.85 38.00
N ARG A 11 4.73 27.46 37.28
CA ARG A 11 3.32 27.02 37.26
C ARG A 11 2.74 26.66 35.90
N SER A 12 3.49 26.73 34.81
CA SER A 12 2.99 26.22 33.53
C SER A 12 4.11 25.71 32.64
N ALA A 13 4.67 24.56 33.00
CA ALA A 13 5.47 23.76 32.07
C ALA A 13 4.73 22.44 31.79
N SER A 14 3.47 22.53 31.37
CA SER A 14 2.81 21.41 30.69
C SER A 14 3.30 21.44 29.24
N ILE A 15 4.54 20.99 29.00
CA ILE A 15 5.17 21.14 27.68
C ILE A 15 4.81 20.00 26.72
N PHE A 16 4.23 18.90 27.17
CA PHE A 16 3.78 17.83 26.28
C PHE A 16 2.44 17.25 26.71
N ALA A 17 1.36 17.90 26.32
CA ALA A 17 0.06 17.23 26.19
C ALA A 17 0.08 16.44 24.87
N THR A 18 0.63 15.23 24.88
CA THR A 18 0.53 14.32 23.73
C THR A 18 -0.91 13.83 23.62
N LEU A 19 -1.63 14.36 22.63
CA LEU A 19 -2.94 13.84 22.23
C LEU A 19 -2.74 12.46 21.61
N ILE A 20 -3.02 11.40 22.39
CA ILE A 20 -3.09 10.04 21.88
C ILE A 20 -4.45 9.90 21.19
N VAL A 21 -4.45 9.89 19.87
CA VAL A 21 -5.65 9.69 19.04
C VAL A 21 -5.62 8.26 18.51
N SER A 22 -6.78 7.58 18.46
CA SER A 22 -6.85 6.28 17.80
C SER A 22 -6.77 6.47 16.29
N VAL A 23 -5.87 5.74 15.63
CA VAL A 23 -5.69 5.78 14.18
C VAL A 23 -6.21 4.48 13.58
N ALA A 24 -6.82 4.56 12.40
CA ALA A 24 -7.24 3.39 11.63
C ALA A 24 -6.03 2.62 11.07
N SER A 25 -6.25 1.36 10.68
CA SER A 25 -5.25 0.57 9.96
C SER A 25 -4.92 1.17 8.59
N LYS A 26 -3.70 0.92 8.10
CA LYS A 26 -3.25 1.39 6.79
C LYS A 26 -3.99 0.58 5.72
N ARG A 27 -4.77 1.27 4.88
CA ARG A 27 -5.41 0.72 3.68
C ARG A 27 -5.18 1.68 2.53
N THR A 28 -4.72 1.16 1.40
CA THR A 28 -4.55 1.98 0.18
C THR A 28 -5.82 1.85 -0.65
N PHE A 29 -6.46 2.97 -0.97
CA PHE A 29 -7.62 3.00 -1.84
C PHE A 29 -7.48 4.12 -2.87
N GLY A 30 -8.13 3.97 -4.01
CA GLY A 30 -8.08 4.96 -5.07
C GLY A 30 -8.92 4.59 -6.28
N ILE A 31 -9.02 5.53 -7.21
CA ILE A 31 -9.72 5.36 -8.49
C ILE A 31 -8.73 5.67 -9.60
N ILE A 32 -8.53 4.72 -10.50
CA ILE A 32 -7.72 4.88 -11.70
C ILE A 32 -8.67 5.07 -12.85
N SER A 33 -8.49 6.15 -13.61
CA SER A 33 -9.25 6.42 -14.84
C SER A 33 -8.29 7.01 -15.87
N THR A 34 -7.87 6.20 -16.82
CA THR A 34 -6.85 6.55 -17.82
C THR A 34 -7.15 5.87 -19.15
N HIS A 35 -6.69 6.48 -20.24
CA HIS A 35 -6.76 5.91 -21.59
C HIS A 35 -5.63 4.89 -21.87
N GLU A 36 -4.65 4.78 -20.97
CA GLU A 36 -3.59 3.78 -21.06
C GLU A 36 -4.06 2.42 -20.53
N ASP A 37 -3.60 1.35 -21.17
CA ASP A 37 -3.96 -0.03 -20.81
C ASP A 37 -3.18 -0.56 -19.60
N PHE A 38 -2.26 0.22 -19.05
CA PHE A 38 -1.41 -0.17 -17.92
C PHE A 38 -1.31 0.98 -16.92
N SER A 39 -1.43 0.68 -15.63
CA SER A 39 -1.22 1.65 -14.56
C SER A 39 -0.53 1.00 -13.37
N TYR A 40 0.40 1.74 -12.76
CA TYR A 40 0.94 1.40 -11.45
C TYR A 40 -0.14 1.60 -10.37
N LEU A 41 -0.15 0.74 -9.34
CA LEU A 41 -1.04 0.84 -8.19
C LEU A 41 -0.29 1.28 -6.94
N ASP A 42 0.51 0.38 -6.39
CA ASP A 42 1.20 0.56 -5.12
C ASP A 42 2.38 -0.43 -5.02
N ARG A 43 3.24 -0.25 -4.03
CA ARG A 43 4.33 -1.18 -3.72
C ARG A 43 4.35 -1.51 -2.24
N PHE A 44 4.81 -2.70 -1.91
CA PHE A 44 4.97 -3.10 -0.51
C PHE A 44 6.13 -4.08 -0.35
N CYS A 45 6.92 -3.89 0.70
CA CYS A 45 7.98 -4.83 1.07
C CYS A 45 7.39 -5.92 1.98
N PHE A 46 7.15 -7.09 1.40
CA PHE A 46 6.57 -8.24 2.11
C PHE A 46 7.67 -9.03 2.82
N GLN A 47 7.39 -9.42 4.06
CA GLN A 47 8.24 -10.30 4.84
C GLN A 47 8.16 -11.74 4.29
N SER A 48 9.29 -12.45 4.37
CA SER A 48 9.37 -13.88 4.05
C SER A 48 8.33 -14.67 4.85
N ALA A 49 7.45 -15.38 4.13
CA ALA A 49 6.46 -16.35 4.63
C ALA A 49 5.24 -15.79 5.40
N THR A 50 5.23 -14.52 5.80
CA THR A 50 4.12 -13.90 6.57
C THR A 50 3.49 -12.70 5.85
N GLY A 51 3.90 -12.42 4.61
CA GLY A 51 3.32 -11.36 3.80
C GLY A 51 1.94 -11.74 3.27
N HIS A 52 0.95 -10.87 3.49
CA HIS A 52 -0.43 -11.06 3.04
C HIS A 52 -0.95 -9.83 2.30
N LEU A 53 -1.57 -10.06 1.15
CA LEU A 53 -2.30 -9.06 0.38
C LEU A 53 -3.76 -9.48 0.30
N GLU A 54 -4.64 -8.59 0.71
CA GLU A 54 -6.07 -8.63 0.41
C GLU A 54 -6.37 -7.48 -0.57
N TYR A 55 -7.11 -7.80 -1.63
CA TYR A 55 -7.48 -6.82 -2.64
C TYR A 55 -8.97 -6.87 -2.92
N SER A 56 -9.52 -5.70 -3.24
CA SER A 56 -10.87 -5.52 -3.73
C SER A 56 -10.83 -4.51 -4.87
N LEU A 57 -11.09 -4.97 -6.09
CA LEU A 57 -11.13 -4.13 -7.28
C LEU A 57 -12.52 -4.12 -7.88
N THR A 58 -13.00 -2.94 -8.24
CA THR A 58 -14.31 -2.73 -8.85
C THR A 58 -14.12 -1.99 -10.16
N TYR A 59 -14.70 -2.49 -11.25
CA TYR A 59 -14.58 -1.89 -12.58
C TYR A 59 -15.89 -2.06 -13.37
N PRO A 60 -16.22 -1.14 -14.27
CA PRO A 60 -17.44 -1.21 -15.08
C PRO A 60 -17.33 -2.29 -16.16
N SER A 61 -18.40 -3.06 -16.39
CA SER A 61 -18.40 -4.17 -17.36
C SER A 61 -18.17 -3.71 -18.82
N SER A 62 -18.34 -2.41 -19.10
CA SER A 62 -18.07 -1.80 -20.41
C SER A 62 -16.59 -1.74 -20.78
N PHE A 63 -15.68 -1.94 -19.82
CA PHE A 63 -14.23 -1.97 -20.05
C PHE A 63 -13.70 -3.42 -20.15
N ALA A 64 -12.50 -3.57 -20.70
CA ALA A 64 -11.79 -4.85 -20.68
C ALA A 64 -11.50 -5.32 -19.25
N ALA A 65 -11.54 -6.64 -19.03
CA ALA A 65 -11.28 -7.21 -17.71
C ALA A 65 -9.80 -6.99 -17.36
N PRO A 66 -9.47 -6.20 -16.32
CA PRO A 66 -8.10 -5.92 -15.97
C PRO A 66 -7.44 -7.14 -15.32
N SER A 67 -6.12 -7.22 -15.45
CA SER A 67 -5.28 -8.19 -14.74
C SER A 67 -4.45 -7.46 -13.70
N LEU A 68 -4.45 -7.97 -12.47
CA LEU A 68 -3.53 -7.54 -11.43
C LEU A 68 -2.20 -8.27 -11.63
N LEU A 69 -1.16 -7.47 -11.89
CA LEU A 69 0.20 -7.93 -12.15
C LEU A 69 1.08 -7.66 -10.92
N LEU A 70 1.80 -8.69 -10.48
CA LEU A 70 2.66 -8.65 -9.30
C LEU A 70 4.12 -8.83 -9.72
N TYR A 71 4.92 -7.77 -9.64
CA TYR A 71 6.34 -7.77 -10.04
C TYR A 71 7.27 -7.79 -8.82
N TYR A 72 8.40 -8.49 -8.94
CA TYR A 72 9.51 -8.40 -8.00
C TYR A 72 10.42 -7.19 -8.27
N ASP A 73 11.22 -6.87 -7.24
CA ASP A 73 12.24 -5.82 -7.20
C ASP A 73 13.41 -5.95 -8.18
N THR A 74 13.39 -6.93 -9.08
CA THR A 74 14.52 -7.23 -9.96
C THR A 74 14.51 -6.37 -11.23
N SER A 75 15.70 -6.11 -11.78
CA SER A 75 15.87 -5.26 -12.96
C SER A 75 15.19 -5.84 -14.21
N ASP A 76 15.14 -7.16 -14.32
CA ASP A 76 14.49 -7.89 -15.40
C ASP A 76 12.95 -7.91 -15.29
N GLN A 77 12.40 -7.56 -14.13
CA GLN A 77 10.95 -7.52 -13.89
C GLN A 77 10.45 -6.08 -13.81
N TRP A 78 10.37 -5.50 -12.61
CA TRP A 78 9.71 -4.22 -12.40
C TRP A 78 10.35 -3.08 -13.21
N LEU A 79 11.68 -2.99 -13.19
CA LEU A 79 12.38 -1.91 -13.90
C LEU A 79 12.14 -1.98 -15.41
N ARG A 80 12.23 -3.19 -15.99
CA ARG A 80 11.96 -3.44 -17.40
C ARG A 80 10.50 -3.17 -17.76
N ALA A 81 9.54 -3.69 -17.00
CA ALA A 81 8.11 -3.50 -17.26
C ALA A 81 7.70 -2.03 -17.18
N TYR A 82 8.19 -1.29 -16.17
CA TYR A 82 7.80 0.09 -15.94
C TYR A 82 8.53 1.09 -16.84
N LYS A 83 9.84 0.92 -17.07
CA LYS A 83 10.66 1.92 -17.78
C LYS A 83 10.96 1.59 -19.24
N GLU A 84 11.13 0.31 -19.59
CA GLU A 84 11.64 -0.08 -20.90
C GLU A 84 10.51 -0.51 -21.84
N LEU A 85 9.60 -1.34 -21.35
CA LEU A 85 8.51 -1.88 -22.13
C LEU A 85 7.37 -0.87 -22.28
N ARG A 86 6.83 -0.78 -23.50
CA ARG A 86 5.71 0.12 -23.85
C ARG A 86 4.41 -0.61 -24.08
N LYS A 87 4.45 -1.80 -24.68
CA LYS A 87 3.26 -2.60 -24.97
C LYS A 87 2.77 -3.29 -23.72
N CYS A 88 1.44 -3.36 -23.58
CA CYS A 88 0.79 -4.03 -22.45
C CYS A 88 1.14 -5.52 -22.39
N GLU A 89 1.13 -6.20 -23.54
CA GLU A 89 1.40 -7.64 -23.64
C GLU A 89 2.82 -7.99 -23.18
N ASP A 90 3.81 -7.25 -23.66
CA ASP A 90 5.21 -7.45 -23.28
C ASP A 90 5.38 -7.34 -21.74
N ARG A 91 4.70 -6.37 -21.12
CA ARG A 91 4.74 -6.18 -19.65
C ARG A 91 4.14 -7.37 -18.91
N ARG A 92 3.10 -8.00 -19.47
CA ARG A 92 2.49 -9.22 -18.93
C ARG A 92 3.39 -10.44 -19.13
N GLU A 93 4.04 -10.56 -20.29
CA GLU A 93 4.89 -11.70 -20.64
C GLU A 93 6.14 -11.83 -19.75
N VAL A 94 6.67 -10.70 -19.25
CA VAL A 94 7.76 -10.67 -18.25
C VAL A 94 7.48 -11.56 -17.05
N LEU A 95 6.21 -11.68 -16.64
CA LEU A 95 5.79 -12.49 -15.49
C LEU A 95 5.60 -13.97 -15.85
N THR A 96 5.16 -14.26 -17.08
CA THR A 96 4.87 -15.63 -17.54
C THR A 96 6.12 -16.50 -17.67
N ASN A 97 7.26 -15.90 -18.02
CA ASN A 97 8.47 -16.63 -18.36
C ASN A 97 9.22 -17.22 -17.13
N ARG A 98 8.87 -16.83 -15.90
CA ARG A 98 9.75 -17.08 -14.73
C ARG A 98 9.10 -17.60 -13.44
N SER A 99 7.77 -17.68 -13.31
CA SER A 99 7.17 -17.92 -11.99
C SER A 99 6.43 -19.26 -11.85
N LEU A 100 6.84 -20.02 -10.82
CA LEU A 100 6.15 -21.19 -10.27
C LEU A 100 4.84 -20.82 -9.52
N ASP A 101 4.63 -19.53 -9.22
CA ASP A 101 3.40 -18.99 -8.66
C ASP A 101 2.71 -18.06 -9.68
N PRO A 102 1.37 -18.01 -9.72
CA PRO A 102 0.65 -17.13 -10.63
C PRO A 102 0.78 -15.68 -10.17
N ALA A 103 1.82 -14.99 -10.68
CA ALA A 103 2.05 -13.55 -10.53
C ALA A 103 1.06 -12.68 -11.31
N ILE A 104 0.17 -13.31 -12.09
CA ILE A 104 -0.85 -12.68 -12.91
C ILE A 104 -2.21 -13.17 -12.39
N ILE A 105 -3.07 -12.22 -12.02
CA ILE A 105 -4.44 -12.50 -11.56
C ILE A 105 -5.40 -11.79 -12.52
N ARG A 106 -6.05 -12.54 -13.41
CA ARG A 106 -7.03 -11.97 -14.35
C ARG A 106 -8.35 -11.73 -13.60
N LEU A 107 -8.88 -10.51 -13.59
CA LEU A 107 -10.06 -10.17 -12.80
C LEU A 107 -11.35 -10.36 -13.61
N ASP A 108 -11.49 -11.50 -14.29
CA ASP A 108 -12.64 -11.81 -15.15
C ASP A 108 -13.72 -12.57 -14.35
N PRO A 109 -14.99 -12.10 -14.32
CA PRO A 109 -16.07 -12.79 -13.62
C PRO A 109 -16.41 -14.17 -14.18
N TYR A 110 -16.06 -14.46 -15.43
CA TYR A 110 -16.34 -15.74 -16.08
C TYR A 110 -15.18 -16.74 -15.93
N ASP A 111 -14.02 -16.30 -15.45
CA ASP A 111 -12.87 -17.17 -15.24
C ASP A 111 -13.10 -18.08 -14.01
N ARG A 112 -13.28 -19.38 -14.28
CA ARG A 112 -13.52 -20.40 -13.26
C ARG A 112 -12.27 -20.68 -12.42
N SER A 113 -11.08 -20.35 -12.90
CA SER A 113 -9.82 -20.60 -12.22
C SER A 113 -9.60 -19.68 -11.01
N LEU A 114 -10.32 -18.56 -10.94
CA LEU A 114 -10.18 -17.58 -9.85
C LEU A 114 -10.44 -18.16 -8.46
N ASN A 115 -11.42 -19.07 -8.36
CA ASN A 115 -11.74 -19.70 -7.08
C ASN A 115 -10.56 -20.53 -6.54
N LEU A 116 -9.79 -21.16 -7.43
CA LEU A 116 -8.58 -21.92 -7.07
C LEU A 116 -7.45 -20.99 -6.64
N LEU A 117 -7.47 -19.76 -7.15
CA LEU A 117 -6.55 -18.68 -6.85
C LEU A 117 -6.98 -17.85 -5.61
N GLY A 118 -7.99 -18.28 -4.85
CA GLY A 118 -8.46 -17.57 -3.66
C GLY A 118 -9.16 -16.24 -3.95
N ALA A 119 -9.67 -16.08 -5.17
CA ALA A 119 -10.29 -14.86 -5.65
C ALA A 119 -11.73 -15.13 -6.14
N ARG A 120 -12.60 -14.11 -6.03
CA ARG A 120 -14.00 -14.19 -6.42
C ARG A 120 -14.46 -12.87 -7.02
N CYS A 121 -14.95 -12.94 -8.24
CA CYS A 121 -15.59 -11.83 -8.94
C CYS A 121 -17.11 -11.99 -8.91
N ARG A 122 -17.83 -10.88 -8.75
CA ARG A 122 -19.29 -10.82 -8.79
C ARG A 122 -19.73 -9.64 -9.64
N LEU A 123 -20.75 -9.88 -10.47
CA LEU A 123 -21.47 -8.82 -11.17
C LEU A 123 -22.37 -8.10 -10.17
N MET A 124 -22.42 -6.79 -10.27
CA MET A 124 -23.24 -5.91 -9.47
C MET A 124 -23.85 -4.87 -10.40
N THR A 125 -25.07 -4.45 -10.11
CA THR A 125 -25.71 -3.34 -10.78
C THR A 125 -25.75 -2.16 -9.83
N ASP A 126 -25.39 -0.99 -10.34
CA ASP A 126 -25.52 0.27 -9.62
C ASP A 126 -26.98 0.78 -9.66
N VAL A 127 -27.31 1.79 -8.86
CA VAL A 127 -28.64 2.44 -8.79
C VAL A 127 -29.09 2.96 -10.17
N PHE A 128 -28.14 3.24 -11.07
CA PHE A 128 -28.39 3.69 -12.45
C PHE A 128 -28.42 2.55 -13.48
N ASP A 129 -28.64 1.29 -13.07
CA ASP A 129 -28.62 0.09 -13.94
C ASP A 129 -27.33 -0.09 -14.75
N ARG A 130 -26.21 0.47 -14.26
CA ARG A 130 -24.89 0.23 -14.85
C ARG A 130 -24.32 -1.06 -14.28
N GLU A 131 -23.80 -1.92 -15.14
CA GLU A 131 -23.14 -3.15 -14.74
C GLU A 131 -21.69 -2.89 -14.31
N TRP A 132 -21.36 -3.37 -13.12
CA TRP A 132 -20.03 -3.34 -12.53
C TRP A 132 -19.60 -4.75 -12.13
N VAL A 133 -18.31 -4.99 -12.20
CA VAL A 133 -17.67 -6.21 -11.69
C VAL A 133 -16.89 -5.84 -10.44
N ARG A 134 -17.12 -6.56 -9.34
CA ARG A 134 -16.29 -6.48 -8.13
C ARG A 134 -15.60 -7.79 -7.86
N CYS A 135 -14.27 -7.73 -7.84
CA CYS A 135 -13.39 -8.86 -7.59
C CYS A 135 -12.69 -8.68 -6.25
N LYS A 136 -12.84 -9.66 -5.36
CA LYS A 136 -12.13 -9.72 -4.08
C LYS A 136 -11.28 -10.96 -4.02
N GLY A 137 -10.08 -10.86 -3.47
CA GLY A 137 -9.22 -12.02 -3.29
C GLY A 137 -8.11 -11.77 -2.30
N THR A 138 -7.44 -12.85 -1.95
CA THR A 138 -6.27 -12.82 -1.07
C THR A 138 -5.09 -13.52 -1.73
N ARG A 139 -3.90 -13.05 -1.38
CA ARG A 139 -2.62 -13.59 -1.81
C ARG A 139 -1.66 -13.64 -0.64
N THR A 140 -0.91 -14.72 -0.57
CA THR A 140 0.19 -14.88 0.37
C THR A 140 1.49 -14.82 -0.39
N PHE A 141 2.49 -14.19 0.20
CA PHE A 141 3.81 -14.06 -0.38
C PHE A 141 4.81 -14.89 0.40
N GLN A 142 5.34 -15.92 -0.26
CA GLN A 142 6.37 -16.79 0.30
C GLN A 142 7.66 -16.61 -0.49
N SER A 143 8.68 -16.08 0.17
CA SER A 143 10.00 -15.83 -0.41
C SER A 143 11.07 -16.19 0.60
N MET A 144 12.30 -16.46 0.17
CA MET A 144 13.42 -16.77 1.09
C MET A 144 13.89 -15.55 1.89
N ARG A 145 13.64 -14.33 1.40
CA ARG A 145 14.00 -13.05 2.00
C ARG A 145 12.85 -12.06 1.84
N SER A 146 12.80 -11.01 2.65
CA SER A 146 11.87 -9.90 2.38
C SER A 146 12.22 -9.25 1.02
N ARG A 147 11.17 -8.91 0.28
CA ARG A 147 11.28 -8.37 -1.08
C ARG A 147 10.20 -7.34 -1.35
N TRP A 148 10.54 -6.35 -2.16
CA TRP A 148 9.56 -5.44 -2.72
C TRP A 148 8.74 -6.14 -3.78
N TRP A 149 7.44 -5.96 -3.67
CA TRP A 149 6.47 -6.30 -4.69
C TRP A 149 5.81 -5.04 -5.20
N PHE A 150 5.73 -4.93 -6.52
CA PHE A 150 5.08 -3.82 -7.22
C PHE A 150 3.80 -4.34 -7.84
N LEU A 151 2.70 -3.68 -7.51
CA LEU A 151 1.38 -4.00 -8.01
C LEU A 151 1.06 -3.06 -9.16
N ALA A 152 0.57 -3.62 -10.26
CA ALA A 152 0.10 -2.85 -11.41
C ALA A 152 -1.15 -3.49 -11.98
N LEU A 153 -1.96 -2.69 -12.67
CA LEU A 153 -3.09 -3.14 -13.44
C LEU A 153 -2.76 -3.07 -14.92
N ALA A 154 -3.21 -4.09 -15.64
CA ALA A 154 -3.07 -4.16 -17.08
C ALA A 154 -4.35 -4.72 -17.71
N ALA A 155 -4.98 -3.95 -18.60
CA ALA A 155 -6.10 -4.38 -19.41
C ALA A 155 -5.62 -4.53 -20.87
N CYS A 156 -4.78 -5.54 -21.11
CA CYS A 156 -4.28 -5.79 -22.46
C CYS A 156 -5.41 -6.39 -23.30
N GLU A 157 -5.99 -5.58 -24.18
CA GLU A 157 -6.97 -6.04 -25.16
C GLU A 157 -6.30 -6.88 -26.24
N ASP A 158 -7.00 -7.94 -26.65
CA ASP A 158 -6.85 -8.48 -27.99
C ASP A 158 -7.77 -7.60 -28.88
N GLU A 159 -7.26 -7.04 -29.98
CA GLU A 159 -7.92 -6.05 -30.87
C GLU A 159 -9.29 -6.48 -31.47
N ASN A 160 -9.87 -7.60 -31.03
CA ASN A 160 -11.03 -8.28 -31.63
C ASN A 160 -12.30 -8.29 -30.72
N ILE A 161 -12.41 -7.44 -29.69
CA ILE A 161 -13.63 -7.33 -28.88
C ILE A 161 -14.32 -5.99 -29.18
N ASP A 162 -15.10 -5.96 -30.26
CA ASP A 162 -15.70 -4.78 -30.91
C ASP A 162 -16.62 -3.88 -30.04
N ASN A 163 -16.80 -4.17 -28.75
CA ASN A 163 -17.80 -3.51 -27.90
C ASN A 163 -17.26 -2.98 -26.56
N LYS A 164 -15.94 -2.99 -26.33
CA LYS A 164 -15.35 -2.53 -25.06
C LYS A 164 -14.64 -1.19 -25.19
N THR A 165 -14.70 -0.42 -24.12
CA THR A 165 -14.00 0.88 -24.02
C THR A 165 -12.52 0.61 -23.72
N THR A 166 -11.64 1.19 -24.53
CA THR A 166 -10.18 1.12 -24.36
C THR A 166 -9.72 1.89 -23.11
N GLY A 167 -8.63 1.44 -22.49
CA GLY A 167 -8.06 2.04 -21.30
C GLY A 167 -8.50 1.35 -20.00
N LEU A 168 -8.32 2.04 -18.88
CA LEU A 168 -8.46 1.46 -17.55
C LEU A 168 -9.30 2.37 -16.64
N HIS A 169 -10.43 1.84 -16.17
CA HIS A 169 -11.26 2.47 -15.13
C HIS A 169 -11.49 1.49 -13.97
N VAL A 170 -10.75 1.66 -12.87
CA VAL A 170 -10.77 0.70 -11.74
C VAL A 170 -10.71 1.43 -10.41
N GLU A 171 -11.67 1.13 -9.54
CA GLU A 171 -11.64 1.47 -8.13
C GLU A 171 -10.96 0.33 -7.37
N TYR A 172 -9.93 0.64 -6.60
CA TYR A 172 -9.16 -0.38 -5.87
C TYR A 172 -9.12 -0.08 -4.38
N GLU A 173 -9.11 -1.15 -3.61
CA GLU A 173 -8.81 -1.18 -2.18
C GLU A 173 -7.80 -2.31 -1.96
N LEU A 174 -6.65 -1.97 -1.38
CA LEU A 174 -5.55 -2.87 -1.07
C LEU A 174 -5.29 -2.83 0.43
N PHE A 175 -5.19 -4.02 1.01
CA PHE A 175 -4.79 -4.21 2.39
C PHE A 175 -3.59 -5.15 2.43
N MET A 176 -2.43 -4.60 2.79
CA MET A 176 -1.14 -5.27 2.73
C MET A 176 -0.55 -5.33 4.13
N THR A 177 -0.21 -6.53 4.58
CA THR A 177 0.21 -6.78 5.96
C THR A 177 1.38 -7.74 6.03
N ASN A 178 2.16 -7.65 7.11
CA ASN A 178 3.30 -8.55 7.41
C ASN A 178 3.15 -9.18 8.79
N GLY A 179 3.80 -10.33 9.05
CA GLY A 179 3.84 -10.88 10.42
C GLY A 179 2.47 -11.26 10.99
N GLN A 180 2.38 -11.32 12.32
CA GLN A 180 1.15 -11.71 13.03
C GLN A 180 0.35 -10.48 13.49
N PRO A 181 -1.00 -10.59 13.61
CA PRO A 181 -1.83 -9.49 14.10
C PRO A 181 -1.50 -8.98 15.51
N SER A 182 -0.80 -9.78 16.32
CA SER A 182 -0.28 -9.39 17.64
C SER A 182 0.83 -8.33 17.55
N GLU A 183 1.57 -8.29 16.44
CA GLU A 183 2.69 -7.38 16.22
C GLU A 183 2.23 -6.13 15.47
N ILE A 184 1.45 -5.27 16.12
CA ILE A 184 0.67 -4.17 15.49
C ILE A 184 1.48 -3.34 14.49
N LEU A 185 2.70 -2.90 14.85
CA LEU A 185 3.54 -2.08 13.97
C LEU A 185 4.03 -2.87 12.76
N ARG A 186 4.61 -4.05 13.00
CA ARG A 186 5.09 -4.91 11.92
C ARG A 186 3.94 -5.37 11.01
N TYR A 187 2.74 -5.49 11.56
CA TYR A 187 1.54 -5.88 10.85
C TYR A 187 1.08 -4.87 9.80
N GLN A 188 1.14 -3.58 10.12
CA GLN A 188 0.63 -2.52 9.25
C GLN A 188 1.68 -1.90 8.33
N PHE A 189 2.96 -1.98 8.70
CA PHE A 189 4.05 -1.36 7.95
C PHE A 189 4.80 -2.38 7.08
N SER A 190 5.39 -1.88 6.00
CA SER A 190 6.29 -2.68 5.18
C SER A 190 7.56 -3.03 5.98
N ASP A 191 8.24 -4.11 5.57
CA ASP A 191 9.42 -4.61 6.30
C ASP A 191 10.59 -3.61 6.32
N ASP A 192 10.57 -2.59 5.46
CA ASP A 192 11.53 -1.47 5.44
C ASP A 192 11.07 -0.25 6.27
N GLU A 193 9.77 -0.07 6.51
CA GLU A 193 9.22 1.10 7.20
C GLU A 193 9.00 0.88 8.71
N TRP A 194 8.79 -0.37 9.16
CA TRP A 194 8.27 -0.65 10.50
C TRP A 194 9.15 -0.14 11.66
N LEU A 195 10.45 0.00 11.46
CA LEU A 195 11.39 0.45 12.49
C LEU A 195 11.51 1.98 12.56
N ILE A 196 11.05 2.70 11.52
CA ILE A 196 11.16 4.17 11.44
C ILE A 196 10.42 4.82 12.61
N LEU A 197 9.15 4.45 12.83
CA LEU A 197 8.34 5.06 13.89
C LEU A 197 8.92 4.81 15.30
N PRO A 198 9.26 3.57 15.72
CA PRO A 198 9.93 3.35 17.02
C PRO A 198 11.22 4.15 17.18
N THR A 199 12.04 4.23 16.13
CA THR A 199 13.31 4.96 16.16
C THR A 199 13.07 6.46 16.29
N ASP A 200 12.14 7.03 15.54
CA ASP A 200 11.80 8.46 15.61
C ASP A 200 11.19 8.83 16.97
N VAL A 201 10.31 7.98 17.52
CA VAL A 201 9.75 8.17 18.87
C VAL A 201 10.86 8.15 19.92
N PHE A 202 11.82 7.22 19.82
CA PHE A 202 12.96 7.18 20.73
C PHE A 202 13.78 8.48 20.66
N PHE A 203 14.13 8.94 19.47
CA PHE A 203 14.88 10.20 19.30
C PHE A 203 14.09 11.41 19.79
N LEU A 204 12.78 11.46 19.57
CA LEU A 204 11.91 12.51 20.09
C LEU A 204 11.93 12.55 21.61
N LEU A 205 11.80 11.40 22.28
CA LEU A 205 11.86 11.31 23.74
C LEU A 205 13.20 11.77 24.31
N VAL A 206 14.31 11.36 23.68
CA VAL A 206 15.66 11.80 24.06
C VAL A 206 15.80 13.33 23.91
N GLN A 207 15.34 13.89 22.79
CA GLN A 207 15.40 15.33 22.54
C GLN A 207 14.54 16.12 23.53
N CYS A 208 13.34 15.64 23.86
CA CYS A 208 12.49 16.22 24.90
C CYS A 208 13.17 16.17 26.28
N GLY A 209 13.86 15.07 26.60
CA GLY A 209 14.67 14.94 27.82
C GLY A 209 15.81 15.97 27.88
N LEU A 210 16.53 16.17 26.77
CA LEU A 210 17.59 17.18 26.69
C LEU A 210 17.05 18.61 26.80
N LEU A 211 15.90 18.91 26.20
CA LEU A 211 15.26 20.22 26.30
C LEU A 211 14.80 20.51 27.73
N THR A 212 14.20 19.53 28.41
CA THR A 212 13.80 19.70 29.81
C THR A 212 15.01 19.86 30.74
N LEU A 213 16.09 19.10 30.51
CA LEU A 213 17.34 19.27 31.26
C LEU A 213 17.95 20.66 31.07
N ASN A 214 18.07 21.13 29.82
CA ASN A 214 18.57 22.48 29.52
C ASN A 214 17.70 23.56 30.17
N TYR A 215 16.37 23.41 30.10
CA TYR A 215 15.45 24.32 30.75
C TYR A 215 15.66 24.37 32.27
N VAL A 216 15.78 23.22 32.94
CA VAL A 216 15.99 23.13 34.38
C VAL A 216 17.32 23.74 34.80
N ILE A 217 18.41 23.44 34.08
CA ILE A 217 19.74 24.01 34.33
C ILE A 217 19.71 25.54 34.14
N GLY A 218 19.08 26.02 33.07
CA GLY A 218 18.90 27.46 32.83
C GLY A 218 18.13 28.14 33.97
N CYS A 219 17.06 27.51 34.47
CA CYS A 219 16.32 28.00 35.63
C CYS A 219 17.14 27.98 36.92
N TRP A 220 18.04 27.01 37.09
CA TRP A 220 18.93 26.91 38.26
C TRP A 220 19.98 28.03 38.27
N PHE A 221 20.63 28.30 37.14
CA PHE A 221 21.59 29.41 37.01
C PHE A 221 20.95 30.81 37.08
N ALA A 222 19.67 30.93 36.74
CA ALA A 222 18.93 32.19 36.81
C ALA A 222 18.45 32.57 38.23
N ARG A 223 18.56 31.65 39.21
CA ARG A 223 18.33 31.93 40.64
C ARG A 223 19.54 32.63 41.25
#